data_AF-A0A7W8DNR2-F1
#
_entry.id   AF-A0A7W8DNR2-F1
#
_cell.length_a   1.000
_cell.length_b   1.000
_cell.length_c   1.000
_cell.angle_alpha   90.00
_cell.angle_beta   90.00
_cell.angle_gamma   90.00
#
_symmetry.space_group_name_H-M   'P 1'
#
loop_
_entity.id
_entity.type
_entity.pdbx_description
1 polymer ?
#
loop_
_entity_poly.entity_id
_entity_poly.type
_entity_poly.pdbx_seq_one_letter_code
_entity_poly.pdbx_strand_id
1 'polypeptide(L)'
;MTTPPPEKLSSGATSLWSEVRAILDLVLDFSFQKFVTPRLIRVLYALSLIAATFAALGWMFSGFGVGLFYGLFTLVTGPVAFVIYVLTARVFMEIILAIFQIAEKVRKD
;
A
#
# COMPACT_ATOMS: atom_id res chain seq x y z
N MET A 1 -30.84 -38.01 -17.57
CA MET A 1 -29.52 -37.56 -17.07
C MET A 1 -29.48 -36.05 -17.21
N THR A 2 -29.78 -35.30 -16.14
CA THR A 2 -29.77 -33.83 -16.14
C THR A 2 -28.44 -33.37 -15.55
N THR A 3 -27.58 -32.76 -16.38
CA THR A 3 -26.31 -32.18 -15.92
C THR A 3 -26.59 -30.93 -15.08
N PRO A 4 -25.89 -30.73 -13.95
CA PRO A 4 -26.10 -29.56 -13.10
C PRO A 4 -25.57 -28.27 -13.77
N PRO A 5 -26.14 -27.09 -13.42
CA PRO A 5 -25.76 -25.79 -14.00
C PRO A 5 -24.33 -25.37 -13.62
N PRO A 6 -23.62 -24.61 -14.48
CA PRO A 6 -22.29 -24.09 -14.14
C PRO A 6 -22.42 -23.08 -13.00
N GLU A 7 -21.91 -23.50 -11.85
CA GLU A 7 -21.96 -22.81 -10.57
C GLU A 7 -21.10 -21.54 -10.58
N LYS A 8 -21.55 -20.55 -9.81
CA LYS A 8 -21.16 -19.13 -9.77
C LYS A 8 -19.74 -18.90 -9.21
N LEU A 9 -18.70 -19.46 -9.82
CA LEU A 9 -17.32 -19.34 -9.34
C LEU A 9 -16.56 -18.13 -9.93
N SER A 10 -17.10 -17.45 -10.96
CA SER A 10 -16.38 -16.42 -11.72
C SER A 10 -16.66 -14.96 -11.31
N SER A 11 -17.71 -14.70 -10.53
CA SER A 11 -18.18 -13.34 -10.21
C SER A 11 -17.27 -12.59 -9.23
N GLY A 12 -16.73 -13.27 -8.21
CA GLY A 12 -15.82 -12.64 -7.24
C GLY A 12 -14.48 -12.27 -7.86
N ALA A 13 -13.87 -13.21 -8.59
CA ALA A 13 -12.58 -12.98 -9.24
C ALA A 13 -12.63 -11.85 -10.27
N THR A 14 -13.66 -11.79 -11.12
CA THR A 14 -13.79 -10.74 -12.16
C THR A 14 -13.94 -9.34 -11.57
N SER A 15 -14.66 -9.18 -10.45
CA SER A 15 -14.79 -7.89 -9.77
C SER A 15 -13.44 -7.35 -9.25
N LEU A 16 -12.66 -8.21 -8.59
CA LEU A 16 -11.34 -7.85 -8.06
C LEU A 16 -10.37 -7.43 -9.17
N TRP A 17 -10.35 -8.15 -10.29
CA TRP A 17 -9.50 -7.81 -11.43
C TRP A 17 -9.85 -6.44 -12.04
N SER A 18 -11.13 -6.08 -12.08
CA SER A 18 -11.58 -4.78 -12.59
C SER A 18 -11.16 -3.62 -11.67
N GLU A 19 -11.25 -3.81 -10.35
CA GLU A 19 -10.81 -2.82 -9.37
C GLU A 19 -9.30 -2.61 -9.43
N VAL A 20 -8.52 -3.69 -9.54
CA VAL A 20 -7.06 -3.62 -9.70
C VAL A 20 -6.68 -2.86 -10.96
N ARG A 21 -7.34 -3.10 -12.10
CA ARG A 21 -7.10 -2.36 -13.34
C ARG A 21 -7.40 -0.87 -13.19
N ALA A 22 -8.53 -0.52 -12.58
CA ALA A 22 -8.89 0.88 -12.35
C ALA A 22 -7.89 1.60 -11.43
N ILE A 23 -7.33 0.91 -10.44
CA ILE A 23 -6.28 1.45 -9.57
C ILE A 23 -4.97 1.60 -10.33
N LEU A 24 -4.58 0.63 -11.16
CA LEU A 24 -3.38 0.71 -11.99
C LEU A 24 -3.44 1.86 -12.99
N ASP A 25 -4.59 2.03 -13.67
CA ASP A 25 -4.80 3.14 -14.61
C ASP A 25 -4.72 4.49 -13.89
N LEU A 26 -5.23 4.58 -12.65
CA LEU A 26 -5.13 5.80 -11.84
C LEU A 26 -3.69 6.08 -11.38
N VAL A 27 -2.92 5.06 -11.01
CA VAL A 27 -1.52 5.21 -10.55
C VAL A 27 -0.58 5.52 -11.71
N LEU A 28 -0.87 5.00 -12.92
CA LEU A 28 -0.12 5.27 -14.14
C LEU A 28 -0.63 6.49 -14.92
N ASP A 29 -1.56 7.27 -14.35
CA ASP A 29 -2.00 8.54 -14.92
C ASP A 29 -0.96 9.64 -14.64
N PHE A 30 0.08 9.69 -15.48
CA PHE A 30 1.15 10.70 -15.44
C PHE A 30 0.68 12.11 -15.86
N SER A 31 -0.59 12.28 -16.26
CA SER A 31 -1.14 13.54 -16.75
C SER A 31 -1.48 14.50 -15.60
N PHE A 32 -1.71 14.01 -14.38
CA PHE A 32 -2.07 14.78 -13.17
C PHE A 32 -3.25 15.77 -13.34
N GLN A 33 -4.03 15.67 -14.41
CA GLN A 33 -5.06 16.67 -14.78
C GLN A 33 -6.37 16.53 -13.97
N LYS A 34 -6.57 15.41 -13.26
CA LYS A 34 -7.70 15.22 -12.32
C LYS A 34 -7.19 15.06 -10.90
N PHE A 35 -7.55 16.00 -10.03
CA PHE A 35 -7.31 15.96 -8.59
C PHE A 35 -8.11 14.81 -7.93
N VAL A 36 -7.60 13.58 -7.99
CA VAL A 36 -8.13 12.40 -7.26
C VAL A 36 -7.44 12.27 -5.89
N THR A 37 -7.15 13.40 -5.27
CA THR A 37 -6.05 13.48 -4.32
C THR A 37 -6.29 12.77 -2.99
N PRO A 38 -7.48 12.85 -2.36
CA PRO A 38 -7.73 12.15 -1.09
C PRO A 38 -7.74 10.63 -1.24
N ARG A 39 -8.21 10.11 -2.39
CA ARG A 39 -8.31 8.67 -2.64
C ARG A 39 -6.93 8.09 -2.97
N LEU A 40 -6.13 8.81 -3.76
CA LEU A 40 -4.77 8.39 -4.11
C LEU A 40 -3.87 8.27 -2.87
N ILE A 41 -3.95 9.20 -1.92
CA ILE A 41 -3.17 9.15 -0.67
C ILE A 41 -3.43 7.86 0.11
N ARG A 42 -4.69 7.41 0.21
CA ARG A 42 -5.02 6.15 0.89
C ARG A 42 -4.41 4.94 0.19
N VAL A 43 -4.43 4.92 -1.15
CA VAL A 43 -3.81 3.86 -1.95
C VAL A 43 -2.29 3.85 -1.75
N LEU A 44 -1.64 5.02 -1.77
CA LEU A 44 -0.20 5.15 -1.53
C LEU A 44 0.20 4.68 -0.14
N TYR A 45 -0.60 5.00 0.89
CA TYR A 45 -0.36 4.50 2.24
C TYR A 45 -0.51 2.98 2.34
N ALA A 46 -1.52 2.40 1.70
CA ALA A 46 -1.68 0.95 1.67
C ALA A 46 -0.50 0.28 0.95
N LEU A 47 -0.07 0.83 -0.19
CA LEU A 47 1.07 0.33 -0.94
C LEU A 47 2.38 0.44 -0.14
N SER A 48 2.59 1.54 0.58
CA SER A 48 3.77 1.70 1.43
C SER A 48 3.77 0.73 2.60
N LEU A 49 2.61 0.41 3.19
CA LEU A 49 2.49 -0.62 4.23
C LEU A 49 2.89 -2.01 3.71
N ILE A 50 2.39 -2.37 2.52
CA ILE A 50 2.71 -3.64 1.87
C ILE A 50 4.22 -3.71 1.59
N ALA A 51 4.78 -2.65 0.99
CA ALA A 51 6.22 -2.56 0.71
C ALA A 51 7.06 -2.66 2.00
N ALA A 52 6.66 -1.96 3.07
CA ALA A 52 7.34 -2.02 4.36
C ALA A 52 7.30 -3.42 4.98
N THR A 53 6.19 -4.12 4.83
CA THR A 53 6.03 -5.50 5.32
C THR A 53 7.03 -6.42 4.61
N PHE A 54 7.10 -6.38 3.28
CA PHE A 54 8.05 -7.17 2.52
C PHE A 54 9.51 -6.78 2.81
N ALA A 55 9.80 -5.48 2.93
CA ALA A 55 11.13 -5.00 3.29
C ALA A 55 11.57 -5.46 4.69
N ALA A 56 10.67 -5.41 5.67
CA ALA A 56 10.94 -5.87 7.03
C ALA A 56 11.18 -7.38 7.07
N LEU A 57 10.36 -8.18 6.37
CA LEU A 57 10.58 -9.61 6.24
C LEU A 57 11.93 -9.91 5.58
N GLY A 58 12.24 -9.26 4.46
CA GLY A 58 13.53 -9.41 3.78
C GLY A 58 14.72 -9.04 4.68
N TRP A 59 14.60 -7.97 5.46
CA TRP A 59 15.60 -7.55 6.44
C TRP A 59 15.80 -8.60 7.55
N MET A 60 14.71 -9.13 8.10
CA MET A 60 14.78 -10.11 9.18
C MET A 60 15.54 -11.38 8.75
N PHE A 61 15.32 -11.85 7.52
CA PHE A 61 15.98 -13.06 7.01
C PHE A 61 17.38 -12.83 6.45
N SER A 62 17.72 -11.61 6.01
CA SER A 62 19.03 -11.33 5.40
C SER A 62 20.20 -11.54 6.36
N GLY A 63 20.00 -11.30 7.66
CA GLY A 63 21.07 -11.39 8.65
C GLY A 63 21.58 -12.80 8.93
N PHE A 64 20.76 -13.84 8.68
CA PHE A 64 21.15 -15.23 8.89
C PHE A 64 22.21 -15.72 7.89
N GLY A 65 22.36 -15.06 6.74
CA GLY A 65 23.42 -15.36 5.78
C GLY A 65 24.82 -14.96 6.25
N VAL A 66 24.92 -14.03 7.20
CA VAL A 66 26.20 -13.54 7.75
C VAL A 66 26.60 -14.32 9.00
N GLY A 67 25.63 -14.66 9.85
CA GLY A 67 25.87 -15.46 11.05
C GLY A 67 24.71 -15.41 12.04
N LEU A 68 24.69 -16.34 13.00
CA LEU A 68 23.56 -16.52 13.92
C LEU A 68 23.30 -15.30 14.82
N PHE A 69 24.36 -14.69 15.36
CA PHE A 69 24.23 -13.47 16.19
C PHE A 69 23.70 -12.28 15.38
N TYR A 70 24.14 -12.12 14.13
CA TYR A 70 23.67 -11.04 13.26
C TYR A 70 22.22 -11.28 12.81
N GLY A 71 21.85 -12.54 12.52
CA GLY A 71 20.46 -12.93 12.24
C GLY A 71 19.50 -12.63 13.40
N LEU A 72 19.90 -12.90 14.65
CA LEU A 72 19.11 -12.52 15.82
C LEU A 72 18.95 -10.99 15.94
N PHE A 73 20.00 -10.23 15.65
CA PHE A 73 19.94 -8.77 15.64
C PHE A 73 18.97 -8.25 14.57
N THR A 74 19.03 -8.76 13.33
CA THR A 74 18.11 -8.34 12.26
C THR A 74 16.67 -8.77 12.53
N LEU A 75 16.47 -9.91 13.19
CA LEU A 75 15.15 -10.40 13.59
C LEU A 75 14.47 -9.47 14.61
N VAL A 76 15.22 -8.92 15.56
CA VAL A 76 14.71 -7.99 16.57
C VAL A 76 14.57 -6.57 16.02
N THR A 77 15.53 -6.12 15.20
CA THR A 77 15.48 -4.76 14.62
C THR A 77 14.46 -4.62 13.49
N GLY A 78 14.09 -5.70 12.81
CA GLY A 78 13.08 -5.69 11.74
C GLY A 78 11.72 -5.13 12.17
N PRO A 79 11.07 -5.68 13.22
CA PRO A 79 9.81 -5.15 13.73
C PRO A 79 9.90 -3.69 14.19
N VAL A 80 11.02 -3.30 14.82
CA VAL A 80 11.24 -1.92 15.25
C VAL A 80 11.33 -0.98 14.04
N ALA A 81 12.11 -1.34 13.03
CA ALA A 81 12.22 -0.58 11.79
C ALA A 81 10.88 -0.48 11.04
N PHE A 82 10.10 -1.56 11.01
CA PHE A 82 8.75 -1.58 10.43
C PHE A 82 7.82 -0.57 11.12
N VAL A 83 7.76 -0.57 12.45
CA VAL A 83 6.91 0.35 13.20
C VAL A 83 7.33 1.81 12.96
N ILE A 84 8.64 2.10 13.00
CA ILE A 84 9.17 3.45 12.72
C ILE A 84 8.77 3.89 11.31
N TYR A 85 8.91 3.01 10.31
CA TYR A 85 8.52 3.30 8.94
C TYR A 85 7.01 3.59 8.83
N VAL A 86 6.16 2.75 9.40
CA VAL A 86 4.69 2.91 9.36
C VAL A 86 4.26 4.22 10.01
N LEU A 87 4.84 4.57 11.15
CA LEU A 87 4.57 5.85 11.83
C LEU A 87 5.00 7.04 10.96
N THR A 88 6.20 6.97 10.38
CA THR A 88 6.71 8.02 9.48
C THR A 88 5.83 8.18 8.26
N ALA A 89 5.45 7.07 7.61
CA ALA A 89 4.54 7.05 6.48
C ALA A 89 3.19 7.66 6.84
N ARG A 90 2.66 7.38 8.04
CA ARG A 90 1.41 7.95 8.52
C ARG A 90 1.49 9.48 8.66
N VAL A 91 2.53 9.97 9.34
CA VAL A 91 2.75 11.41 9.51
C VAL A 91 2.89 12.10 8.14
N PHE A 92 3.63 11.49 7.21
CA PHE A 92 3.80 12.04 5.87
C PHE A 92 2.47 12.15 5.11
N MET A 93 1.62 11.12 5.19
CA MET A 93 0.29 11.14 4.57
C MET A 93 -0.64 12.16 5.22
N GLU A 94 -0.57 12.33 6.55
CA GLU A 94 -1.31 13.37 7.27
C GLU A 94 -0.89 14.77 6.83
N ILE A 95 0.41 15.02 6.65
CA ILE A 95 0.93 16.30 6.13
C ILE A 95 0.41 16.57 4.71
N ILE A 96 0.49 15.58 3.82
CA ILE A 96 -0.01 15.71 2.45
C ILE A 96 -1.51 16.03 2.46
N LEU A 97 -2.32 15.29 3.24
CA LEU A 97 -3.76 15.57 3.36
C LEU A 97 -4.03 16.97 3.92
N ALA A 98 -3.26 17.42 4.90
CA ALA A 98 -3.40 18.76 5.46
C ALA A 98 -3.15 19.85 4.40
N ILE A 99 -2.11 19.70 3.58
CA ILE A 99 -1.81 20.63 2.49
C ILE A 99 -2.97 20.68 1.48
N PHE A 100 -3.50 19.52 1.08
CA PHE A 100 -4.64 19.48 0.16
C PHE A 100 -5.91 20.10 0.76
N GLN A 101 -6.17 19.85 2.05
CA GLN A 101 -7.29 20.48 2.75
C GLN A 101 -7.17 22.01 2.81
N ILE A 102 -5.96 22.55 3.00
CA ILE A 102 -5.71 23.99 2.99
C ILE A 102 -5.94 24.57 1.59
N ALA A 103 -5.39 23.92 0.55
CA ALA A 103 -5.57 24.36 -0.83
C ALA A 103 -7.05 24.41 -1.24
N GLU A 104 -7.84 23.44 -0.80
CA GLU A 104 -9.27 23.38 -1.10
C GLU A 104 -10.07 24.43 -0.33
N LYS A 105 -9.66 24.77 0.91
CA LYS A 105 -10.25 25.89 1.67
C LYS A 105 -9.98 27.24 1.00
N VAL A 106 -8.74 27.50 0.60
CA VAL A 106 -8.36 28.78 -0.05
C VAL A 106 -9.09 29.02 -1.37
N ARG A 107 -9.42 27.96 -2.12
CA ARG A 107 -10.15 28.09 -3.40
C ARG A 107 -11.64 28.46 -3.23
N LYS A 108 -12.20 28.30 -2.03
CA LYS A 108 -13.63 28.50 -1.77
C LYS A 108 -13.96 29.92 -1.25
N ASP A 109 -12.95 30.67 -0.84
CA ASP A 109 -13.03 32.09 -0.45
C ASP A 109 -12.70 33.01 -1.64
#